data_AF-A0A2H9NDS0-F1
#
_entry.id   AF-A0A2H9NDS0-F1
#
_cell.length_a   1.000
_cell.length_b   1.000
_cell.length_c   1.000
_cell.angle_alpha   90.00
_cell.angle_beta   90.00
_cell.angle_gamma   90.00
#
_symmetry.space_group_name_H-M   'P 1'
#
loop_
_entity.id
_entity.type
_entity.pdbx_description
1 polymer ?
#
loop_
_entity_poly.entity_id
_entity_poly.type
_entity_poly.pdbx_seq_one_letter_code
_entity_poly.pdbx_strand_id
1 'polypeptide(L)' 'EKNPRVKERLLVMIYLYEGKCLDDIVKLSKRCERTIWLWIKRWNDYGYDGLIP' A
#
# COMPACT_ATOMS: atom_id res chain seq x y z
N GLU A 1 -1.73 -14.06 -1.53
CA GLU A 1 -1.43 -13.27 -2.75
C GLU A 1 -0.27 -13.88 -3.53
N LYS A 2 -0.42 -14.16 -4.83
CA LYS A 2 0.62 -14.73 -5.71
C LYS A 2 1.26 -13.67 -6.62
N ASN A 3 0.57 -12.57 -6.91
CA ASN A 3 1.10 -11.46 -7.70
C ASN A 3 2.03 -10.61 -6.81
N PRO A 4 3.34 -10.50 -7.14
CA PRO A 4 4.29 -9.78 -6.31
C PRO A 4 3.95 -8.29 -6.17
N ARG A 5 3.31 -7.67 -7.18
CA ARG A 5 2.88 -6.26 -7.12
C ARG A 5 1.71 -6.06 -6.16
N VAL A 6 0.74 -6.96 -6.18
CA VAL A 6 -0.40 -6.91 -5.24
C VAL A 6 0.08 -7.22 -3.83
N LYS A 7 1.02 -8.16 -3.68
CA LYS A 7 1.64 -8.48 -2.38
C LYS A 7 2.35 -7.27 -1.76
N GLU A 8 3.12 -6.52 -2.56
CA GLU A 8 3.75 -5.27 -2.12
C GLU A 8 2.73 -4.24 -1.64
N ARG A 9 1.67 -4.01 -2.43
CA ARG A 9 0.61 -3.07 -2.10
C ARG A 9 -0.15 -3.46 -0.83
N LEU A 10 -0.43 -4.75 -0.64
CA LEU A 10 -1.05 -5.27 0.58
C LEU A 10 -0.16 -5.10 1.81
N LEU A 11 1.15 -5.30 1.67
CA LEU A 11 2.09 -5.09 2.77
C LEU A 11 2.06 -3.64 3.28
N VAL A 12 1.91 -2.68 2.36
CA VAL A 12 1.68 -1.27 2.71
C VAL A 12 0.39 -1.09 3.52
N MET A 13 -0.71 -1.74 3.12
CA MET A 13 -1.97 -1.68 3.88
C MET A 13 -1.83 -2.27 5.28
N ILE A 14 -1.13 -3.40 5.42
CA ILE A 14 -0.85 -4.01 6.72
C ILE A 14 -0.09 -3.03 7.62
N TYR A 15 0.96 -2.39 7.11
CA TYR A 15 1.71 -1.38 7.86
C TYR A 15 0.86 -0.19 8.31
N LEU A 16 -0.09 0.24 7.48
CA LEU A 16 -1.05 1.29 7.87
C LEU A 16 -1.97 0.83 8.99
N TYR A 17 -2.52 -0.39 8.90
CA TYR A 17 -3.38 -0.95 9.95
C TYR A 17 -2.63 -1.24 11.26
N GLU A 18 -1.32 -1.50 11.19
CA GLU A 18 -0.43 -1.57 12.35
C GLU A 18 -0.13 -0.18 12.97
N GLY A 19 -0.59 0.91 12.34
CA GLY A 19 -0.39 2.27 12.83
C GLY A 19 0.97 2.88 12.52
N LYS A 20 1.74 2.33 11.57
CA LYS A 20 3.01 2.94 11.14
C LYS A 20 2.73 4.28 10.45
N CYS A 21 3.59 5.26 10.68
CA CYS A 21 3.51 6.54 10.00
C CYS A 21 3.91 6.40 8.53
N LEU A 22 3.47 7.36 7.71
CA LEU A 22 3.70 7.35 6.27
C LEU A 22 5.19 7.37 5.90
N ASP A 23 6.02 8.09 6.67
CA ASP A 23 7.47 8.18 6.45
C ASP A 23 8.17 6.83 6.62
N ASP A 24 7.77 6.03 7.61
CA ASP A 24 8.31 4.70 7.82
C ASP A 24 7.88 3.74 6.71
N ILE A 25 6.63 3.85 6.28
CA ILE A 25 6.09 3.05 5.18
C ILE A 25 6.86 3.33 3.89
N VAL A 26 7.11 4.61 3.56
CA VAL A 26 7.90 5.04 2.39
C VAL A 26 9.31 4.42 2.42
N LYS A 27 9.96 4.41 3.57
CA LYS A 27 11.30 3.78 3.75
C LYS A 27 11.23 2.27 3.60
N LEU A 28 10.24 1.61 4.21
CA LEU A 28 10.08 0.16 4.20
C LEU A 28 9.72 -0.38 2.80
N SER A 29 8.82 0.31 2.09
CA SER A 29 8.36 -0.10 0.76
C SER A 29 9.30 0.34 -0.36
N LYS A 30 10.25 1.26 -0.07
CA LYS A 30 11.11 1.89 -1.09
C LYS A 30 10.31 2.56 -2.22
N ARG A 31 9.15 3.14 -1.88
CA ARG A 31 8.27 3.86 -2.81
C ARG A 31 8.09 5.29 -2.35
N CYS A 32 7.88 6.21 -3.28
CA CYS A 32 7.59 7.60 -2.94
C CYS A 32 6.19 7.74 -2.32
N GLU A 33 6.03 8.77 -1.50
CA GLU A 33 4.80 9.07 -0.76
C GLU A 33 3.56 9.14 -1.67
N ARG A 34 3.68 9.79 -2.84
CA ARG A 34 2.60 9.88 -3.84
C ARG A 34 2.09 8.51 -4.27
N THR A 35 2.98 7.53 -4.43
CA THR A 35 2.60 6.18 -4.84
C THR A 35 1.82 5.48 -3.73
N ILE A 36 2.29 5.63 -2.49
CA ILE A 36 1.61 5.08 -1.31
C ILE A 36 0.22 5.70 -1.16
N TRP A 37 0.10 7.02 -1.26
CA TRP A 37 -1.18 7.72 -1.26
C TRP A 37 -2.17 7.22 -2.31
N LEU A 38 -1.68 6.98 -3.54
CA LEU A 38 -2.53 6.45 -4.61
C LEU A 38 -3.06 5.06 -4.26
N TRP A 39 -2.23 4.19 -3.67
CA TRP A 39 -2.65 2.86 -3.24
C TRP A 39 -3.66 2.93 -2.10
N ILE A 40 -3.46 3.81 -1.12
CA ILE A 40 -4.40 4.03 -0.02
C ILE A 40 -5.74 4.50 -0.56
N LYS A 41 -5.73 5.49 -1.45
CA LYS A 41 -6.95 6.00 -2.07
C LYS A 41 -7.71 4.88 -2.79
N ARG A 42 -7.04 4.11 -3.65
CA ARG A 42 -7.66 3.01 -4.38
C ARG A 42 -8.17 1.90 -3.46
N TRP A 43 -7.45 1.61 -2.37
CA TRP A 43 -7.89 0.67 -1.35
C TRP A 43 -9.19 1.14 -0.67
N ASN A 44 -9.28 2.42 -0.32
CA ASN A 44 -10.48 2.97 0.31
C ASN A 44 -11.67 3.01 -0.67
N ASP A 45 -11.42 3.29 -1.94
CA ASP A 45 -12.46 3.40 -2.97
C ASP A 45 -12.97 2.02 -3.45
N TYR A 46 -12.08 1.03 -3.57
CA TYR A 46 -12.35 -0.25 -4.26
C TYR A 46 -11.89 -1.51 -3.50
N GLY A 47 -11.37 -1.37 -2.28
CA GLY A 47 -10.84 -2.48 -1.51
C GLY A 47 -9.66 -3.18 -2.21
N TYR A 48 -9.67 -4.52 -2.16
CA TYR A 48 -8.63 -5.35 -2.78
C TYR A 48 -8.51 -5.13 -4.30
N ASP A 49 -9.62 -4.90 -5.00
CA ASP A 49 -9.62 -4.68 -6.45
C ASP A 49 -8.86 -3.40 -6.82
N GLY A 50 -8.83 -2.41 -5.94
CA GLY A 50 -8.04 -1.19 -6.09
C GLY A 50 -6.52 -1.42 -6.08
N LEU A 51 -6.06 -2.58 -5.58
CA LEU A 51 -4.66 -2.97 -5.55
C LEU A 51 -4.26 -3.87 -6.72
N ILE A 52 -5.20 -4.30 -7.55
CA ILE A 52 -4.88 -5.01 -8.78
C ILE A 52 -4.25 -4.02 -9.79
N PRO A 53 -3.17 -4.38 -10.51
CA PRO A 53 -2.49 -3.49 -11.45
C PRO A 53 -3.36 -2.97 -12.58
#